data_AF-A0A7J8TD66-F1
#
_entry.id   AF-A0A7J8TD66-F1
#
_cell.length_a   1.000
_cell.length_b   1.000
_cell.length_c   1.000
_cell.angle_alpha   90.00
_cell.angle_beta   90.00
_cell.angle_gamma   90.00
#
_symmetry.space_group_name_H-M   'P 1'
#
loop_
_entity.id
_entity.type
_entity.pdbx_description
1 polymer ?
#
loop_
_entity_poly.entity_id
_entity_poly.type
_entity_poly.pdbx_seq_one_letter_code
_entity_poly.pdbx_strand_id
1 'polypeptide(L)'
;MSLTSDVKGLLELYEASHLRVHGEDILEEALGFTTTHLGLAKASGTIELPLSALVSHALYQSIRKGLPRLEARRFISIYQGDASHNKTLLKFAEWKKGLDLTTKLPFVRDRLVESYFWILGVYFEPQYSFAREILVKTMVIASIMDDIYDAYGTFEELQTPHECNSEWDVDYIDQLPEYMKSFYKPLLDYYREKEETMIKQRKSYRIKYAKDVTGYEASRSAARRSGTIHLNPIQFPYLLPWTPPQT
;
A
#
# COMPACT_ATOMS: atom_id res chain seq x y z
N MET A 1 -40.08 16.71 17.07
CA MET A 1 -39.44 16.53 15.75
C MET A 1 -39.00 15.09 15.64
N SER A 2 -39.32 14.39 14.55
CA SER A 2 -38.91 12.99 14.34
C SER A 2 -37.50 12.96 13.77
N LEU A 3 -36.64 12.06 14.27
CA LEU A 3 -35.28 11.86 13.76
C LEU A 3 -35.26 11.53 12.26
N THR A 4 -36.35 10.91 11.77
CA THR A 4 -36.52 10.49 10.37
C THR A 4 -36.69 11.64 9.38
N SER A 5 -37.06 12.84 9.85
CA SER A 5 -37.17 14.04 9.02
C SER A 5 -35.87 14.84 8.90
N ASP A 6 -34.88 14.57 9.77
CA ASP A 6 -33.58 15.24 9.73
C ASP A 6 -32.59 14.42 8.91
N VAL A 7 -32.65 14.58 7.58
CA VAL A 7 -31.79 13.86 6.64
C VAL A 7 -30.30 14.16 6.88
N LYS A 8 -29.97 15.38 7.31
CA LYS A 8 -28.58 15.76 7.59
C LYS A 8 -28.07 15.06 8.85
N GLY A 9 -28.85 15.07 9.92
CA GLY A 9 -28.52 14.34 11.16
C GLY A 9 -28.40 12.82 10.92
N LEU A 10 -29.27 12.25 10.08
CA LEU A 10 -29.17 10.83 9.69
C LEU A 10 -27.89 10.53 8.91
N LEU A 11 -27.47 11.42 8.01
CA LEU A 11 -26.22 11.27 7.25
C LEU A 11 -24.99 11.35 8.16
N GLU A 12 -24.97 12.28 9.12
CA GLU A 12 -23.88 12.41 10.08
C GLU A 12 -23.79 11.17 10.99
N LEU A 13 -24.93 10.67 11.48
CA LEU A 13 -24.99 9.44 12.29
C LEU A 13 -24.58 8.19 11.48
N TYR A 14 -24.99 8.11 10.21
CA TYR A 14 -24.56 7.05 9.30
C TYR A 14 -23.03 7.01 9.17
N GLU A 15 -22.39 8.15 8.92
CA GLU A 15 -20.93 8.23 8.82
C GLU A 15 -20.22 7.93 10.15
N ALA A 16 -20.79 8.35 11.28
CA ALA A 16 -20.24 8.04 12.60
C ALA A 16 -20.33 6.54 12.93
N SER A 17 -21.43 5.87 12.56
CA SER A 17 -21.65 4.45 12.81
C SER A 17 -20.63 3.53 12.11
N HIS A 18 -19.98 4.02 11.06
CA HIS A 18 -18.88 3.30 10.39
C HIS A 18 -17.55 3.29 11.17
N LEU A 19 -17.44 4.03 12.26
CA LEU A 19 -16.27 4.01 13.17
C LEU A 19 -16.42 3.01 14.32
N ARG A 20 -17.51 2.25 14.35
CA ARG A 20 -17.81 1.30 15.43
C ARG A 20 -16.70 0.25 15.62
N VAL A 21 -16.50 -0.18 16.86
CA VAL A 21 -15.63 -1.30 17.24
C VAL A 21 -16.47 -2.51 17.69
N HIS A 22 -15.79 -3.65 17.91
CA HIS A 22 -16.46 -4.86 18.39
C HIS A 22 -17.14 -4.63 19.75
N GLY A 23 -18.41 -5.02 19.87
CA GLY A 23 -19.22 -4.88 21.08
C GLY A 23 -20.05 -3.59 21.15
N GLU A 24 -20.02 -2.73 20.13
CA GLU A 24 -20.86 -1.52 20.04
C GLU A 24 -22.18 -1.79 19.30
N ASP A 25 -23.05 -2.59 19.91
CA ASP A 25 -24.33 -3.01 19.33
C ASP A 25 -25.23 -1.81 18.96
N ILE A 26 -25.17 -0.73 19.75
CA ILE A 26 -25.92 0.52 19.49
C ILE A 26 -25.51 1.16 18.16
N LEU A 27 -24.22 1.16 17.82
CA LEU A 27 -23.75 1.71 16.54
C LEU A 27 -24.03 0.75 15.37
N GLU A 28 -24.19 -0.54 15.64
CA GLU A 28 -24.69 -1.49 14.66
C GLU A 28 -26.16 -1.24 14.31
N GLU A 29 -27.01 -1.07 15.33
CA GLU A 29 -28.41 -0.68 15.16
C GLU A 29 -28.53 0.70 14.46
N ALA A 30 -27.69 1.67 14.86
CA ALA A 30 -27.67 2.99 14.24
C ALA A 30 -27.30 2.93 12.75
N LEU A 31 -26.35 2.07 12.36
CA LEU A 31 -26.01 1.87 10.95
C LEU A 31 -27.21 1.32 10.16
N GLY A 32 -27.89 0.29 10.70
CA GLY A 32 -29.07 -0.29 10.06
C GLY A 32 -30.23 0.70 9.93
N PHE A 33 -30.49 1.44 11.00
CA PHE A 33 -31.53 2.47 11.07
C PHE A 33 -31.28 3.57 10.04
N THR A 34 -30.09 4.19 10.07
CA THR A 34 -29.74 5.31 9.18
C THR A 34 -29.68 4.91 7.71
N THR A 35 -29.13 3.72 7.38
CA THR A 35 -29.10 3.19 6.01
C THR A 35 -30.51 3.09 5.42
N THR A 36 -31.44 2.56 6.19
CA THR A 36 -32.84 2.39 5.77
C THR A 36 -33.50 3.74 5.51
N HIS A 37 -33.37 4.69 6.44
CA HIS A 37 -34.07 5.97 6.37
C HIS A 37 -33.47 6.91 5.32
N LEU A 38 -32.15 6.89 5.14
CA LEU A 38 -31.49 7.61 4.04
C LEU A 38 -31.88 7.02 2.67
N GLY A 39 -32.00 5.70 2.57
CA GLY A 39 -32.48 5.02 1.34
C GLY A 39 -33.92 5.41 0.99
N LEU A 40 -34.82 5.46 1.98
CA LEU A 40 -36.19 5.92 1.79
C LEU A 40 -36.25 7.40 1.38
N ALA A 41 -35.49 8.27 2.07
CA ALA A 41 -35.43 9.70 1.76
C ALA A 41 -34.85 9.98 0.35
N LYS A 42 -33.91 9.14 -0.11
CA LYS A 42 -33.42 9.18 -1.49
C LYS A 42 -34.51 8.75 -2.49
N ALA A 43 -35.24 7.68 -2.20
CA ALA A 43 -36.29 7.16 -3.07
C ALA A 43 -37.50 8.09 -3.20
N SER A 44 -37.82 8.86 -2.15
CA SER A 44 -38.93 9.82 -2.15
C SER A 44 -38.64 11.08 -2.98
N GLY A 45 -37.40 11.30 -3.42
CA GLY A 45 -37.02 12.45 -4.25
C GLY A 45 -37.12 13.81 -3.54
N THR A 46 -37.32 13.82 -2.23
CA THR A 46 -37.58 15.03 -1.44
C THR A 46 -36.32 15.79 -1.02
N ILE A 47 -35.14 15.21 -1.27
CA ILE A 47 -33.85 15.79 -0.87
C ILE A 47 -33.31 16.69 -2.00
N GLU A 48 -33.07 17.96 -1.68
CA GLU A 48 -32.48 18.92 -2.60
C GLU A 48 -30.95 18.70 -2.79
N LEU A 49 -30.40 19.25 -3.87
CA LEU A 49 -28.95 19.33 -4.06
C LEU A 49 -28.35 20.40 -3.12
N PRO A 50 -27.12 20.21 -2.59
CA PRO A 50 -26.19 19.11 -2.86
C PRO A 50 -26.37 17.88 -1.94
N LEU A 51 -27.30 17.93 -0.97
CA LEU A 51 -27.46 16.90 0.05
C LEU A 51 -27.84 15.54 -0.53
N SER A 52 -28.68 15.50 -1.56
CA SER A 52 -29.05 14.25 -2.27
C SER A 52 -27.84 13.53 -2.89
N ALA A 53 -26.86 14.29 -3.40
CA ALA A 53 -25.63 13.75 -3.95
C ALA A 53 -24.73 13.17 -2.84
N LEU A 54 -24.64 13.85 -1.70
CA LEU A 54 -23.90 13.38 -0.52
C LEU A 54 -24.50 12.09 0.04
N VAL A 55 -25.82 12.01 0.21
CA VAL A 55 -26.53 10.81 0.65
C VAL A 55 -26.34 9.66 -0.33
N SER A 56 -26.46 9.94 -1.63
CA SER A 56 -26.24 8.92 -2.68
C SER A 56 -24.81 8.38 -2.68
N HIS A 57 -23.84 9.25 -2.44
CA HIS A 57 -22.44 8.87 -2.35
C HIS A 57 -22.16 8.05 -1.09
N ALA A 58 -22.59 8.52 0.08
CA ALA A 58 -22.38 7.85 1.37
C ALA A 58 -22.99 6.44 1.41
N LEU A 59 -24.19 6.24 0.84
CA LEU A 59 -24.83 4.92 0.74
C LEU A 59 -24.10 3.98 -0.23
N TYR A 60 -23.38 4.51 -1.23
CA TYR A 60 -22.56 3.71 -2.14
C TYR A 60 -21.18 3.41 -1.53
N GLN A 61 -20.55 4.41 -0.91
CA GLN A 61 -19.26 4.32 -0.28
C GLN A 61 -19.21 5.35 0.86
N SER A 62 -19.17 4.87 2.11
CA SER A 62 -19.05 5.78 3.24
C SER A 62 -17.69 6.47 3.27
N ILE A 63 -17.67 7.71 3.73
CA ILE A 63 -16.44 8.52 3.80
C ILE A 63 -15.40 7.83 4.71
N ARG A 64 -15.86 7.09 5.72
CA ARG A 64 -14.98 6.34 6.64
C ARG A 64 -14.40 5.05 6.06
N LYS A 65 -15.01 4.46 5.04
CA LYS A 65 -14.51 3.26 4.33
C LYS A 65 -13.87 3.59 2.98
N GLY A 66 -14.07 4.81 2.48
CA GLY A 66 -13.37 5.34 1.33
C GLY A 66 -11.92 5.65 1.67
N LEU A 67 -10.99 5.31 0.76
CA LEU A 67 -9.68 5.94 0.82
C LEU A 67 -9.92 7.45 0.69
N PRO A 68 -9.28 8.32 1.50
CA PRO A 68 -9.45 9.78 1.41
C PRO A 68 -9.25 10.38 0.00
N ARG A 69 -8.68 9.60 -0.93
CA ARG A 69 -8.44 9.94 -2.34
C ARG A 69 -9.30 9.18 -3.38
N LEU A 70 -10.17 8.25 -3.02
CA LEU A 70 -11.10 7.66 -3.99
C LEU A 70 -12.07 8.73 -4.55
N GLU A 71 -12.32 9.81 -3.79
CA GLU A 71 -12.97 11.03 -4.29
C GLU A 71 -12.11 11.85 -5.27
N ALA A 72 -10.77 11.78 -5.15
CA ALA A 72 -9.85 12.34 -6.14
C ALA A 72 -9.80 11.52 -7.44
N ARG A 73 -10.41 10.33 -7.50
CA ARG A 73 -10.52 9.55 -8.75
C ARG A 73 -11.37 10.26 -9.80
N ARG A 74 -12.28 11.17 -9.39
CA ARG A 74 -13.00 12.12 -10.27
C ARG A 74 -12.07 13.15 -10.94
N PHE A 75 -10.84 13.32 -10.45
CA PHE A 75 -9.84 14.22 -11.03
C PHE A 75 -8.90 13.54 -12.04
N ILE A 76 -8.97 12.21 -12.22
CA ILE A 76 -8.04 11.50 -13.12
C ILE A 76 -8.21 11.93 -14.59
N SER A 77 -9.44 12.19 -15.07
CA SER A 77 -9.65 12.67 -16.45
C SER A 77 -9.24 14.13 -16.64
N ILE A 78 -9.19 14.92 -15.56
CA ILE A 78 -8.69 16.30 -15.56
C ILE A 78 -7.16 16.30 -15.55
N TYR A 79 -6.53 15.29 -14.94
CA TYR A 79 -5.08 15.16 -14.74
C TYR A 79 -4.27 15.03 -16.04
N GLN A 80 -4.88 14.52 -17.12
CA GLN A 80 -4.21 14.41 -18.42
C GLN A 80 -4.05 15.75 -19.15
N GLY A 81 -4.87 16.77 -18.82
CA GLY A 81 -4.85 18.09 -19.46
C GLY A 81 -4.15 19.19 -18.65
N ASP A 82 -3.60 18.88 -17.48
CA ASP A 82 -3.05 19.88 -16.56
C ASP A 82 -1.53 20.08 -16.77
N ALA A 83 -1.12 21.33 -16.98
CA ALA A 83 0.28 21.75 -17.03
C ALA A 83 1.04 21.50 -15.71
N SER A 84 0.33 21.11 -14.64
CA SER A 84 0.84 20.78 -13.30
C SER A 84 1.12 19.29 -13.06
N HIS A 85 1.32 18.49 -14.12
CA HIS A 85 1.67 17.06 -14.04
C HIS A 85 2.58 16.71 -12.84
N ASN A 86 2.25 15.65 -12.12
CA ASN A 86 2.93 15.32 -10.86
C ASN A 86 4.43 15.08 -11.10
N LYS A 87 5.25 16.10 -10.80
CA LYS A 87 6.70 16.01 -10.90
C LYS A 87 7.25 14.82 -10.08
N THR A 88 6.54 14.39 -9.04
CA THR A 88 6.91 13.20 -8.26
C THR A 88 6.66 11.91 -9.05
N LEU A 89 5.53 11.77 -9.75
CA LEU A 89 5.25 10.60 -10.59
C LEU A 89 6.25 10.49 -11.75
N LEU A 90 6.58 11.62 -12.38
CA LEU A 90 7.61 11.66 -13.43
C LEU A 90 8.97 11.21 -12.90
N LYS A 91 9.39 11.70 -11.73
CA LYS A 91 10.63 11.24 -11.06
C LYS A 91 10.63 9.73 -10.78
N PHE A 92 9.49 9.16 -10.39
CA PHE A 92 9.43 7.71 -10.22
C PHE A 92 9.46 6.95 -11.54
N ALA A 93 8.83 7.47 -12.59
CA ALA A 93 8.89 6.86 -13.91
C ALA A 93 10.32 6.89 -14.47
N GLU A 94 11.04 8.00 -14.29
CA GLU A 94 12.46 8.14 -14.63
C GLU A 94 13.34 7.19 -13.81
N TRP A 95 13.10 7.08 -12.50
CA TRP A 95 13.79 6.11 -11.65
C TRP A 95 13.55 4.67 -12.11
N LYS A 96 12.29 4.27 -12.31
CA LYS A 96 11.93 2.93 -12.81
C LYS A 96 12.55 2.64 -14.18
N LYS A 97 12.55 3.64 -15.07
CA LYS A 97 13.18 3.54 -16.39
C LYS A 97 14.70 3.40 -16.28
N GLY A 98 15.35 4.11 -15.37
CA GLY A 98 16.78 4.00 -15.11
C GLY A 98 17.21 2.63 -14.58
N LEU A 99 16.31 1.91 -13.91
CA LEU A 99 16.52 0.51 -13.51
C LEU A 99 16.40 -0.48 -14.69
N ASP A 100 15.80 -0.04 -15.80
CA ASP A 100 15.59 -0.83 -17.02
C ASP A 100 14.84 -2.16 -16.75
N LEU A 101 13.95 -2.14 -15.77
CA LEU A 101 13.23 -3.35 -15.32
C LEU A 101 12.28 -3.89 -16.37
N THR A 102 11.72 -3.03 -17.22
CA THR A 102 10.76 -3.43 -18.25
C THR A 102 11.37 -4.27 -19.37
N THR A 103 12.67 -4.11 -19.64
CA THR A 103 13.37 -4.92 -20.65
C THR A 103 13.96 -6.17 -20.01
N LYS A 104 14.49 -6.06 -18.78
CA LYS A 104 15.15 -7.16 -18.07
C LYS A 104 14.18 -8.14 -17.41
N LEU A 105 12.99 -7.66 -17.03
CA LEU A 105 11.94 -8.44 -16.37
C LEU A 105 10.58 -8.21 -17.07
N PRO A 106 10.40 -8.73 -18.30
CA PRO A 106 9.18 -8.50 -19.08
C PRO A 106 7.92 -9.14 -18.48
N PHE A 107 8.10 -10.05 -17.52
CA PHE A 107 7.00 -10.73 -16.80
C PHE A 107 6.44 -9.91 -15.63
N VAL A 108 7.15 -8.85 -15.20
CA VAL A 108 6.73 -8.00 -14.08
C VAL A 108 5.59 -7.07 -14.49
N ARG A 109 4.57 -6.99 -13.64
CA ARG A 109 3.42 -6.09 -13.80
C ARG A 109 3.85 -4.63 -13.59
N ASP A 110 3.44 -3.72 -14.47
CA ASP A 110 3.64 -2.30 -14.24
C ASP A 110 2.65 -1.78 -13.19
N ARG A 111 3.12 -1.66 -11.94
CA ARG A 111 2.32 -1.21 -10.78
C ARG A 111 2.70 0.17 -10.26
N LEU A 112 3.44 0.98 -11.03
CA LEU A 112 3.99 2.24 -10.50
C LEU A 112 2.89 3.24 -10.12
N VAL A 113 1.90 3.42 -11.01
CA VAL A 113 0.82 4.38 -10.80
C VAL A 113 -0.09 3.91 -9.67
N GLU A 114 -0.44 2.62 -9.63
CA GLU A 114 -1.25 2.06 -8.56
C GLU A 114 -0.52 2.11 -7.21
N SER A 115 0.77 1.78 -7.18
CA SER A 115 1.59 1.88 -5.96
C SER A 115 1.63 3.31 -5.44
N TYR A 116 1.83 4.29 -6.33
CA TYR A 116 1.76 5.70 -5.96
C TYR A 116 0.38 6.07 -5.41
N PHE A 117 -0.69 5.62 -6.05
CA PHE A 117 -2.07 5.83 -5.61
C PHE A 117 -2.34 5.25 -4.21
N TRP A 118 -1.87 4.02 -3.93
CA TRP A 118 -2.01 3.39 -2.62
C TRP A 118 -1.27 4.15 -1.52
N ILE A 119 -0.01 4.53 -1.75
CA ILE A 119 0.78 5.28 -0.76
C ILE A 119 0.22 6.69 -0.55
N LEU A 120 -0.32 7.29 -1.60
CA LEU A 120 -1.09 8.52 -1.51
C LEU A 120 -2.33 8.37 -0.61
N GLY A 121 -2.95 7.19 -0.53
CA GLY A 121 -4.02 6.91 0.41
C GLY A 121 -3.57 6.87 1.87
N VAL A 122 -2.30 6.53 2.13
CA VAL A 122 -1.72 6.44 3.48
C VAL A 122 -1.31 7.82 4.01
N TYR A 123 -0.52 8.58 3.24
CA TYR A 123 -0.05 9.93 3.63
C TYR A 123 -0.18 10.89 2.46
N PHE A 124 -1.14 11.80 2.50
CA PHE A 124 -1.38 12.73 1.38
C PHE A 124 -0.72 14.09 1.55
N GLU A 125 -0.39 14.46 2.78
CA GLU A 125 0.01 15.80 3.16
C GLU A 125 1.43 16.15 2.65
N PRO A 126 1.70 17.39 2.22
CA PRO A 126 2.96 17.76 1.57
C PRO A 126 4.23 17.42 2.38
N GLN A 127 4.17 17.55 3.72
CA GLN A 127 5.29 17.28 4.63
C GLN A 127 5.78 15.82 4.61
N TYR A 128 4.95 14.88 4.17
CA TYR A 128 5.30 13.46 4.07
C TYR A 128 5.86 13.07 2.70
N SER A 129 6.27 14.02 1.86
CA SER A 129 6.81 13.77 0.52
C SER A 129 7.96 12.76 0.50
N PHE A 130 8.89 12.86 1.45
CA PHE A 130 10.02 11.95 1.58
C PHE A 130 9.60 10.54 2.01
N ALA A 131 8.64 10.43 2.94
CA ALA A 131 8.09 9.14 3.35
C ALA A 131 7.34 8.46 2.19
N ARG A 132 6.58 9.23 1.40
CA ARG A 132 5.95 8.73 0.18
C ARG A 132 6.99 8.22 -0.82
N GLU A 133 8.11 8.92 -1.00
CA GLU A 133 9.16 8.47 -1.91
C GLU A 133 9.69 7.09 -1.54
N ILE A 134 10.00 6.88 -0.27
CA ILE A 134 10.52 5.60 0.21
C ILE A 134 9.48 4.50 0.08
N LEU A 135 8.24 4.76 0.50
CA LEU A 135 7.17 3.77 0.46
C LEU A 135 6.78 3.37 -0.95
N VAL A 136 6.73 4.31 -1.90
CA VAL A 136 6.37 4.00 -3.30
C VAL A 136 7.43 3.13 -3.95
N LYS A 137 8.71 3.47 -3.76
CA LYS A 137 9.82 2.66 -4.29
C LYS A 137 9.83 1.28 -3.65
N THR A 138 9.66 1.20 -2.33
CA THR A 138 9.54 -0.07 -1.58
C THR A 138 8.36 -0.91 -2.09
N MET A 139 7.19 -0.31 -2.35
CA MET A 139 6.02 -1.02 -2.86
C MET A 139 6.23 -1.57 -4.28
N VAL A 140 6.86 -0.78 -5.16
CA VAL A 140 7.22 -1.24 -6.50
C VAL A 140 8.21 -2.41 -6.43
N ILE A 141 9.24 -2.29 -5.59
CA ILE A 141 10.21 -3.37 -5.33
C ILE A 141 9.49 -4.63 -4.82
N ALA A 142 8.63 -4.50 -3.82
CA ALA A 142 7.88 -5.62 -3.26
C ALA A 142 6.97 -6.29 -4.32
N SER A 143 6.35 -5.50 -5.21
CA SER A 143 5.54 -6.05 -6.30
C SER A 143 6.36 -6.80 -7.35
N ILE A 144 7.59 -6.35 -7.63
CA ILE A 144 8.52 -7.05 -8.53
C ILE A 144 8.94 -8.37 -7.89
N MET A 145 9.25 -8.35 -6.59
CA MET A 145 9.56 -9.56 -5.85
C MET A 145 8.38 -10.53 -5.86
N ASP A 146 7.17 -10.06 -5.58
CA ASP A 146 5.93 -10.85 -5.67
C ASP A 146 5.81 -11.53 -7.06
N ASP A 147 6.04 -10.80 -8.15
CA ASP A 147 6.03 -11.37 -9.52
C ASP A 147 7.12 -12.43 -9.75
N ILE A 148 8.33 -12.19 -9.24
CA ILE A 148 9.42 -13.16 -9.31
C ILE A 148 9.06 -14.43 -8.54
N TYR A 149 8.56 -14.30 -7.31
CA TYR A 149 8.21 -15.45 -6.48
C TYR A 149 6.95 -16.16 -6.98
N ASP A 150 5.92 -15.47 -7.50
CA ASP A 150 4.64 -16.07 -7.88
C ASP A 150 4.55 -16.52 -9.34
N ALA A 151 5.22 -15.85 -10.28
CA ALA A 151 5.01 -16.12 -11.71
C ALA A 151 6.23 -16.75 -12.40
N TYR A 152 7.46 -16.46 -11.94
CA TYR A 152 8.65 -16.76 -12.75
C TYR A 152 9.66 -17.70 -12.10
N GLY A 153 10.06 -17.44 -10.85
CA GLY A 153 11.14 -18.17 -10.19
C GLY A 153 10.81 -19.65 -9.96
N THR A 154 11.78 -20.51 -10.27
CA THR A 154 11.72 -21.92 -9.86
C THR A 154 12.03 -22.04 -8.36
N PHE A 155 11.56 -23.09 -7.72
CA PHE A 155 11.77 -23.27 -6.27
C PHE A 155 13.26 -23.24 -5.87
N GLU A 156 14.13 -23.89 -6.67
CA GLU A 156 15.58 -23.92 -6.46
C GLU A 156 16.21 -22.53 -6.60
N GLU A 157 15.79 -21.76 -7.61
CA GLU A 157 16.25 -20.37 -7.81
C GLU A 157 15.76 -19.40 -6.72
N LEU A 158 14.70 -19.73 -6.00
CA LEU A 158 14.10 -18.87 -4.97
C LEU A 158 14.63 -19.16 -3.55
N GLN A 159 15.42 -20.22 -3.38
CA GLN A 159 16.06 -20.57 -2.11
C GLN A 159 17.30 -19.69 -1.83
N THR A 160 18.14 -19.42 -2.83
CA THR A 160 19.34 -18.55 -2.71
C THR A 160 19.02 -17.05 -2.46
N PRO A 161 18.02 -16.43 -3.13
CA PRO A 161 17.62 -15.05 -2.85
C PRO A 161 17.04 -14.85 -1.44
N HIS A 162 16.57 -15.91 -0.78
CA HIS A 162 16.13 -15.82 0.61
C HIS A 162 17.29 -15.42 1.54
N GLU A 163 18.44 -16.09 1.40
CA GLU A 163 19.67 -15.81 2.17
C GLU A 163 20.25 -14.43 1.81
N CYS A 164 20.15 -14.03 0.53
CA CYS A 164 20.54 -12.70 0.08
C CYS A 164 19.65 -11.58 0.69
N ASN A 165 18.35 -11.84 0.87
CA ASN A 165 17.40 -10.90 1.45
C ASN A 165 17.53 -10.76 2.97
N SER A 166 18.04 -11.78 3.66
CA SER A 166 18.25 -11.70 5.10
C SER A 166 19.45 -10.84 5.47
N GLU A 167 20.52 -10.95 4.70
CA GLU A 167 21.77 -10.24 5.01
C GLU A 167 21.84 -8.84 4.38
N TRP A 168 21.03 -8.55 3.35
CA TRP A 168 21.10 -7.29 2.58
C TRP A 168 22.50 -6.98 2.04
N ASP A 169 23.28 -8.02 1.76
CA ASP A 169 24.69 -7.93 1.39
C ASP A 169 24.89 -8.25 -0.11
N VAL A 170 25.76 -7.46 -0.74
CA VAL A 170 26.09 -7.54 -2.16
C VAL A 170 26.82 -8.84 -2.49
N ASP A 171 27.53 -9.41 -1.52
CA ASP A 171 28.34 -10.62 -1.70
C ASP A 171 27.50 -11.86 -2.08
N TYR A 172 26.20 -11.85 -1.77
CA TYR A 172 25.27 -12.93 -2.14
C TYR A 172 24.62 -12.73 -3.52
N ILE A 173 24.77 -11.56 -4.15
CA ILE A 173 24.21 -11.28 -5.48
C ILE A 173 24.83 -12.20 -6.53
N ASP A 174 26.12 -12.50 -6.42
CA ASP A 174 26.83 -13.29 -7.43
C ASP A 174 26.28 -14.72 -7.57
N GLN A 175 25.59 -15.21 -6.55
CA GLN A 175 24.96 -16.53 -6.49
C GLN A 175 23.56 -16.57 -7.12
N LEU A 176 22.97 -15.41 -7.45
CA LEU A 176 21.62 -15.32 -8.01
C LEU A 176 21.62 -15.55 -9.53
N PRO A 177 20.50 -15.97 -10.13
CA PRO A 177 20.33 -15.95 -11.58
C PRO A 177 20.48 -14.53 -12.14
N GLU A 178 20.99 -14.39 -13.37
CA GLU A 178 21.33 -13.06 -13.92
C GLU A 178 20.15 -12.08 -13.98
N TYR A 179 18.93 -12.57 -14.24
CA TYR A 179 17.75 -11.72 -14.21
C TYR A 179 17.47 -11.15 -12.81
N MET A 180 17.71 -11.94 -11.76
CA MET A 180 17.55 -11.50 -10.37
C MET A 180 18.66 -10.54 -9.95
N LYS A 181 19.93 -10.80 -10.33
CA LYS A 181 21.04 -9.86 -10.09
C LYS A 181 20.74 -8.47 -10.60
N SER A 182 20.14 -8.43 -11.78
CA SER A 182 19.80 -7.18 -12.46
C SER A 182 18.77 -6.31 -11.71
N PHE A 183 18.00 -6.92 -10.81
CA PHE A 183 17.04 -6.26 -9.92
C PHE A 183 17.61 -6.02 -8.52
N TYR A 184 18.27 -7.03 -7.95
CA TYR A 184 18.79 -6.99 -6.58
C TYR A 184 19.92 -5.98 -6.37
N LYS A 185 20.81 -5.82 -7.34
CA LYS A 185 21.90 -4.86 -7.22
C LYS A 185 21.40 -3.41 -7.08
N PRO A 186 20.56 -2.89 -8.00
CA PRO A 186 19.97 -1.57 -7.83
C PRO A 186 19.13 -1.40 -6.58
N LEU A 187 18.49 -2.48 -6.11
CA LEU A 187 17.73 -2.52 -4.87
C LEU A 187 18.63 -2.28 -3.64
N LEU A 188 19.73 -3.02 -3.52
CA LEU A 188 20.67 -2.85 -2.41
C LEU A 188 21.32 -1.47 -2.43
N ASP A 189 21.73 -0.98 -3.61
CA ASP A 189 22.30 0.35 -3.78
C ASP A 189 21.32 1.44 -3.33
N TYR A 190 20.03 1.30 -3.69
CA TYR A 190 18.98 2.21 -3.24
C TYR A 190 18.82 2.24 -1.71
N TYR A 191 18.74 1.07 -1.07
CA TYR A 191 18.59 1.02 0.39
C TYR A 191 19.83 1.54 1.11
N ARG A 192 21.03 1.31 0.56
CA ARG A 192 22.29 1.87 1.08
C ARG A 192 22.29 3.39 1.00
N GLU A 193 21.94 3.99 -0.14
CA GLU A 193 21.83 5.45 -0.31
C GLU A 193 20.84 6.06 0.71
N LYS A 194 19.69 5.41 0.90
CA LYS A 194 18.68 5.88 1.86
C LYS A 194 19.11 5.70 3.30
N GLU A 195 19.82 4.63 3.63
CA GLU A 195 20.40 4.41 4.95
C GLU A 195 21.39 5.50 5.31
N GLU A 196 22.34 5.83 4.42
CA GLU A 196 23.30 6.93 4.61
C GLU A 196 22.59 8.28 4.82
N THR A 197 21.56 8.55 4.03
CA THR A 197 20.74 9.76 4.16
C THR A 197 20.05 9.83 5.52
N MET A 198 19.57 8.70 6.02
CA MET A 198 18.84 8.60 7.29
C MET A 198 19.77 8.58 8.51
N ILE A 199 20.99 8.07 8.38
CA ILE A 199 22.03 8.18 9.40
C ILE A 199 22.34 9.65 9.67
N LYS A 200 22.51 10.47 8.61
CA LYS A 200 22.71 11.92 8.74
C LYS A 200 21.57 12.62 9.48
N GLN A 201 20.34 12.09 9.38
CA GLN A 201 19.16 12.61 10.06
C GLN A 201 18.87 11.97 11.44
N ARG A 202 19.75 11.08 11.93
CA ARG A 202 19.54 10.26 13.15
C ARG A 202 18.23 9.45 13.12
N LYS A 203 17.84 8.96 11.94
CA LYS A 203 16.59 8.22 11.68
C LYS A 203 16.83 6.89 10.96
N SER A 204 18.02 6.30 11.07
CA SER A 204 18.39 5.03 10.42
C SER A 204 17.45 3.86 10.75
N TYR A 205 16.84 3.86 11.94
CA TYR A 205 15.84 2.85 12.35
C TYR A 205 14.68 2.69 11.35
N ARG A 206 14.35 3.75 10.58
CA ARG A 206 13.29 3.70 9.57
C ARG A 206 13.65 2.83 8.36
N ILE A 207 14.93 2.82 7.98
CA ILE A 207 15.42 1.99 6.88
C ILE A 207 15.54 0.54 7.33
N LYS A 208 15.99 0.32 8.58
CA LYS A 208 15.95 -1.01 9.20
C LYS A 208 14.54 -1.61 9.15
N TYR A 209 13.52 -0.84 9.57
CA TYR A 209 12.13 -1.29 9.49
C TYR A 209 11.69 -1.63 8.05
N ALA A 210 12.04 -0.81 7.06
CA ALA A 210 11.70 -1.08 5.66
C ALA A 210 12.40 -2.35 5.12
N LYS A 211 13.66 -2.59 5.52
CA LYS A 211 14.40 -3.82 5.21
C LYS A 211 13.73 -5.04 5.85
N ASP A 212 13.38 -4.96 7.13
CA ASP A 212 12.72 -6.04 7.87
C ASP A 212 11.37 -6.44 7.23
N VAL A 213 10.53 -5.46 6.87
CA VAL A 213 9.25 -5.71 6.18
C VAL A 213 9.46 -6.35 4.81
N THR A 214 10.45 -5.89 4.05
CA THR A 214 10.76 -6.45 2.72
C THR A 214 11.27 -7.90 2.84
N GLY A 215 12.12 -8.18 3.84
CA GLY A 215 12.59 -9.54 4.16
C GLY A 215 11.45 -10.46 4.60
N TYR A 216 10.52 -9.95 5.41
CA TYR A 216 9.30 -10.68 5.81
C TYR A 216 8.44 -11.05 4.60
N GLU A 217 8.15 -10.10 3.71
CA GLU A 217 7.31 -10.34 2.53
C GLU A 217 7.94 -11.33 1.55
N ALA A 218 9.26 -11.25 1.35
CA ALA A 218 10.01 -12.24 0.58
C ALA A 218 9.88 -13.65 1.18
N SER A 219 10.09 -13.75 2.50
CA SER A 219 9.99 -15.02 3.26
C SER A 219 8.58 -15.62 3.18
N ARG A 220 7.56 -14.77 3.32
CA ARG A 220 6.15 -15.18 3.22
C ARG A 220 5.80 -15.70 1.82
N SER A 221 6.29 -15.04 0.78
CA SER A 221 6.04 -15.42 -0.62
C SER A 221 6.73 -16.74 -0.97
N ALA A 222 7.98 -16.93 -0.54
CA ALA A 222 8.71 -18.18 -0.67
C ALA A 222 7.98 -19.36 0.00
N ALA A 223 7.50 -19.17 1.23
CA ALA A 223 6.80 -20.19 1.99
C ALA A 223 5.45 -20.62 1.36
N ARG A 224 4.73 -19.68 0.73
CA ARG A 224 3.49 -20.02 0.00
C ARG A 224 3.76 -20.95 -1.18
N ARG A 225 4.87 -20.75 -1.89
CA ARG A 225 5.22 -21.54 -3.08
C ARG A 225 5.77 -22.92 -2.77
N SER A 226 6.44 -23.07 -1.64
CA SER A 226 6.99 -24.36 -1.18
C SER A 226 5.91 -25.33 -0.65
N GLY A 227 4.66 -24.86 -0.49
CA GLY A 227 3.57 -25.65 0.10
C GLY A 227 3.77 -25.94 1.59
N THR A 228 4.74 -25.30 2.24
CA THR A 228 5.11 -25.62 3.62
C THR A 228 4.24 -24.82 4.59
N ILE A 229 3.18 -25.46 5.08
CA ILE A 229 2.23 -24.88 6.07
C ILE A 229 2.90 -24.75 7.46
N HIS A 230 3.98 -25.51 7.71
CA HIS A 230 4.80 -25.43 8.92
C HIS A 230 6.13 -24.74 8.67
N LEU A 231 6.18 -23.47 9.02
CA LEU A 231 7.36 -22.61 8.92
C LEU A 231 8.43 -23.07 9.90
N ASN A 232 9.60 -23.49 9.40
CA ASN A 232 10.78 -23.71 10.23
C ASN A 232 11.43 -22.35 10.52
N PRO A 233 11.54 -21.91 11.80
CA PRO A 233 12.18 -20.63 12.16
C PRO A 233 13.62 -20.49 11.67
N ILE A 234 14.30 -21.61 11.43
CA ILE A 234 15.67 -21.67 10.90
C ILE A 234 15.72 -21.28 9.42
N GLN A 235 14.66 -21.58 8.66
CA GLN A 235 14.57 -21.25 7.23
C GLN A 235 13.89 -19.90 6.97
N PHE A 236 13.21 -19.28 7.95
CA PHE A 236 12.50 -18.02 7.76
C PHE A 236 12.52 -17.17 9.05
N PRO A 237 13.66 -16.58 9.43
CA PRO A 237 13.83 -15.86 10.70
C PRO A 237 12.93 -14.63 10.83
N TYR A 238 12.51 -14.02 9.70
CA TYR A 238 11.57 -12.89 9.70
C TYR A 238 10.13 -13.25 10.07
N LEU A 239 9.75 -14.52 10.02
CA LEU A 239 8.39 -14.96 10.36
C LEU A 239 8.18 -15.13 11.87
N LEU A 240 9.24 -14.99 12.69
CA LEU A 240 9.13 -14.98 14.14
C LEU A 240 8.44 -13.68 14.63
N PRO A 241 7.66 -13.74 15.72
CA PRO A 241 7.09 -12.54 16.33
C PRO A 241 8.19 -11.55 16.67
N TRP A 242 8.12 -10.34 16.11
CA TRP A 242 9.06 -9.27 16.40
C TRP A 242 9.05 -8.95 17.89
N THR A 243 10.21 -9.09 18.54
CA THR A 243 10.45 -8.56 19.89
C THR A 243 11.10 -7.18 19.76
N PRO A 244 10.51 -6.12 20.34
CA PRO A 244 11.14 -4.81 20.36
C PRO A 244 12.54 -4.88 20.99
N PRO A 245 13.50 -4.05 20.53
CA PRO A 245 14.75 -3.87 21.26
C PRO A 245 14.45 -3.45 22.69
N GLN A 246 14.98 -4.18 23.67
CA GLN A 246 14.96 -3.72 25.05
C GLN A 246 15.80 -2.44 25.12
N THR A 247 15.18 -1.38 25.63
CA THR A 247 15.78 -0.07 25.87
C THR A 247 16.90 -0.15 26.89
#